data_AF-I4VIC4-F1
#
_entry.id   AF-I4VIC4-F1
#
_cell.length_a   1.000
_cell.length_b   1.000
_cell.length_c   1.000
_cell.angle_alpha   90.00
_cell.angle_beta   90.00
_cell.angle_gamma   90.00
#
_symmetry.space_group_name_H-M   'P 1'
#
loop_
_entity.id
_entity.type
_entity.pdbx_description
1 polymer ?
#
loop_
_entity_poly.entity_id
_entity_poly.type
_entity_poly.pdbx_seq_one_letter_code
_entity_poly.pdbx_strand_id
1 'polypeptide(L)'
;MAPFRPGVEKILARRPVPVVPMALRGLWGSMWSRRDSTLQRSRLPRRFRARVELVVDAPVPPEHASAASLEARVRELRGDMA
;
A
#
# COMPACT_ATOMS: atom_id res chain seq x y z
N MET A 1 -5.29 -2.24 -5.14
CA MET A 1 -4.30 -2.99 -4.34
C MET A 1 -4.61 -4.47 -4.50
N ALA A 2 -3.61 -5.35 -4.58
CA ALA A 2 -3.86 -6.78 -4.53
C ALA A 2 -4.30 -7.18 -3.10
N PRO A 3 -5.15 -8.20 -2.92
CA PRO A 3 -5.62 -8.61 -1.60
C PRO A 3 -4.46 -9.12 -0.74
N PHE A 4 -4.52 -8.86 0.56
CA PHE A 4 -3.55 -9.39 1.51
C PHE A 4 -3.82 -10.88 1.72
N ARG A 5 -2.76 -11.67 1.65
CA ARG A 5 -2.81 -13.12 1.82
C ARG A 5 -2.60 -13.48 3.30
N PRO A 6 -3.01 -14.69 3.74
CA PRO A 6 -2.94 -15.11 5.14
C PRO A 6 -1.51 -15.40 5.66
N GLY A 7 -0.48 -14.80 5.05
CA GLY A 7 0.91 -15.01 5.43
C GLY A 7 1.27 -14.34 6.74
N VAL A 8 0.64 -13.21 7.06
CA VAL A 8 0.90 -12.45 8.30
C VAL A 8 0.44 -13.23 9.52
N GLU A 9 -0.72 -13.87 9.47
CA GLU A 9 -1.25 -14.69 10.56
C GLU A 9 -0.34 -15.89 10.85
N LYS A 10 0.24 -16.50 9.81
CA LYS A 10 1.21 -17.60 9.97
C LYS A 10 2.48 -17.15 10.68
N ILE A 11 2.94 -15.92 10.42
CA ILE A 11 4.10 -15.34 11.10
C ILE A 11 3.75 -15.09 12.57
N LEU A 12 2.61 -14.44 12.82
CA LEU A 12 2.17 -14.07 14.17
C LEU A 12 1.84 -15.28 15.05
N ALA A 13 1.32 -16.36 14.46
CA ALA A 13 1.11 -17.63 15.16
C ALA A 13 2.42 -18.25 15.66
N ARG A 14 3.54 -18.02 14.96
CA ARG A 14 4.86 -18.51 15.39
C ARG A 14 5.56 -17.52 16.32
N ARG A 15 5.37 -16.22 16.09
CA ARG A 15 6.03 -15.13 16.82
C ARG A 15 5.05 -13.96 16.94
N PRO A 16 4.37 -13.82 18.10
CA PRO A 16 3.47 -12.71 18.33
C PRO A 16 4.29 -11.43 18.49
N VAL A 17 4.30 -10.58 17.46
CA VAL A 17 5.00 -9.29 17.44
C VAL A 17 4.05 -8.20 16.98
N PRO A 18 4.22 -6.95 17.44
CA PRO A 18 3.44 -5.82 16.94
C PRO A 18 3.67 -5.62 15.44
N VAL A 19 2.58 -5.34 14.70
CA VAL A 19 2.63 -5.07 13.26
C VAL A 19 2.37 -3.59 13.03
N VAL A 20 3.21 -2.94 12.21
CA VAL A 20 3.06 -1.51 11.88
C VAL A 20 2.46 -1.37 10.46
N PRO A 21 1.18 -0.95 10.32
CA PRO A 21 0.57 -0.74 9.01
C PRO A 21 1.16 0.49 8.33
N MET A 22 1.44 0.36 7.02
CA MET A 22 2.00 1.44 6.22
C MET A 22 1.37 1.46 4.84
N ALA A 23 1.17 2.66 4.29
CA ALA A 23 0.66 2.85 2.94
C ALA A 23 1.55 3.80 2.15
N LEU A 24 1.90 3.38 0.92
CA LEU A 24 2.55 4.23 -0.07
C LEU A 24 1.49 4.88 -0.96
N ARG A 25 1.57 6.19 -1.11
CA ARG A 25 0.64 7.02 -1.91
C ARG A 25 1.39 7.72 -3.05
N GLY A 26 0.68 7.98 -4.14
CA GLY A 26 1.22 8.77 -5.27
C GLY A 26 2.34 8.10 -6.07
N LEU A 27 2.63 6.84 -5.79
CA LEU A 27 3.69 6.07 -6.46
C LEU A 27 3.26 5.67 -7.88
N TRP A 28 1.97 5.39 -8.10
CA TRP A 28 1.41 4.99 -9.39
C TRP A 28 0.79 6.20 -10.12
N GLY A 29 1.09 6.35 -11.41
CA GLY A 29 0.73 7.53 -12.21
C GLY A 29 1.92 8.36 -12.70
N SER A 30 3.16 7.88 -12.48
CA SER A 30 4.35 8.35 -13.20
C SER A 30 4.54 7.56 -14.50
N MET A 31 5.30 8.13 -15.45
CA MET A 31 5.63 7.55 -16.76
C MET A 31 6.29 6.14 -16.70
N TRP A 32 6.68 5.67 -15.51
CA TRP A 32 7.31 4.36 -15.27
C TRP A 32 6.33 3.33 -14.67
N SER A 33 5.07 3.67 -14.44
CA SER A 33 4.07 2.70 -14.00
C SER A 33 3.76 1.71 -15.13
N ARG A 34 3.79 0.41 -14.83
CA ARG A 34 3.37 -0.67 -15.76
C ARG A 34 1.89 -0.57 -16.21
N ARG A 35 1.14 0.40 -15.70
CA ARG A 35 -0.26 0.65 -16.03
C ARG A 35 -0.45 1.51 -17.28
N ASP A 36 0.56 2.27 -17.70
CA ASP A 36 0.47 3.14 -18.88
C ASP A 36 0.76 2.34 -20.16
N SER A 37 -0.26 2.18 -20.99
CA SER A 37 -0.13 1.56 -22.31
C SER A 37 0.75 2.40 -23.23
N THR A 38 1.31 1.79 -24.27
CA THR A 38 2.14 2.45 -25.31
C THR A 38 1.52 3.73 -25.87
N LEU A 39 0.18 3.82 -25.95
CA LEU A 39 -0.59 4.98 -26.42
C LEU A 39 -0.68 6.14 -25.42
N GLN A 40 -0.45 5.92 -24.12
CA GLN A 40 -0.45 7.01 -23.12
C GLN A 40 0.92 7.70 -23.01
N ARG A 41 2.01 7.03 -23.42
CA ARG A 41 3.37 7.62 -23.47
C ARG A 41 3.53 8.73 -24.50
N SER A 42 2.63 8.85 -25.48
CA SER A 42 2.66 9.89 -26.51
C SER A 42 2.02 11.22 -26.07
N ARG A 43 1.34 11.24 -24.91
CA ARG A 43 0.79 12.47 -24.33
C ARG A 43 1.80 13.04 -23.34
N LEU A 44 2.12 14.33 -23.49
CA LEU A 44 3.01 15.12 -22.63
C LEU A 44 2.93 14.68 -21.14
N PRO A 45 4.07 14.59 -20.43
CA PRO A 45 4.11 14.03 -19.08
C PRO A 45 3.20 14.83 -18.14
N ARG A 46 2.07 14.22 -17.74
CA ARG A 46 1.06 14.87 -16.89
C ARG A 46 1.57 15.16 -15.47
N ARG A 47 2.69 14.56 -15.04
CA ARG A 47 3.32 14.77 -13.73
C ARG A 47 4.85 14.61 -13.79
N PHE A 48 5.58 15.68 -14.09
CA PHE A 48 7.06 15.72 -14.04
C PHE A 48 7.63 15.49 -12.62
N ARG A 49 6.83 15.72 -11.56
CA ARG A 49 7.17 15.42 -10.16
C ARG A 49 5.95 14.82 -9.46
N ALA A 50 5.86 13.49 -9.43
CA ALA A 50 4.87 12.81 -8.61
C ALA A 50 5.27 12.96 -7.13
N ARG A 51 4.42 13.59 -6.31
CA ARG A 51 4.60 13.58 -4.84
C ARG A 51 4.34 12.16 -4.35
N VAL A 52 5.36 11.55 -3.76
CA VAL A 52 5.26 10.24 -3.12
C VAL A 52 5.20 10.46 -1.62
N GLU A 53 4.25 9.82 -0.97
CA GLU A 53 4.07 9.88 0.47
C GLU A 53 4.09 8.48 1.06
N LEU A 54 4.72 8.34 2.22
CA LEU A 54 4.64 7.16 3.07
C LEU A 54 3.86 7.56 4.32
N VAL A 55 2.72 6.92 4.54
CA VAL A 55 1.93 7.09 5.76
C VAL A 55 2.13 5.86 6.61
N VAL A 56 2.54 6.09 7.85
CA VAL A 56 2.80 5.07 8.87
C VAL A 56 1.81 5.27 10.00
N ASP A 57 1.22 4.19 10.47
CA ASP A 57 0.27 4.22 11.57
C ASP A 57 0.86 3.65 12.86
N ALA A 58 0.11 3.76 13.95
CA ALA A 58 0.50 3.18 15.23
C ALA A 58 0.64 1.65 15.14
N PRO A 59 1.54 1.05 15.94
CA PRO A 59 1.67 -0.40 16.03
C PRO A 59 0.35 -1.07 16.44
N VAL A 60 -0.03 -2.12 15.73
CA VAL A 60 -1.18 -2.97 16.01
C VAL A 60 -0.71 -4.19 16.80
N PRO A 61 -1.32 -4.50 17.96
CA PRO A 61 -1.02 -5.73 18.70
C PRO A 61 -1.28 -6.99 17.86
N PRO A 62 -0.49 -8.05 18.04
CA PRO A 62 -0.58 -9.27 17.22
C PRO A 62 -1.96 -9.93 17.24
N GLU A 63 -2.68 -9.85 18.36
CA GLU A 63 -4.04 -10.37 18.54
C GLU A 63 -5.09 -9.67 17.65
N HIS A 64 -4.81 -8.43 17.22
CA HIS A 64 -5.70 -7.65 16.36
C HIS A 64 -5.21 -7.59 14.90
N ALA A 65 -4.04 -8.16 14.59
CA ALA A 65 -3.36 -8.02 13.31
C ALA A 65 -3.65 -9.17 12.32
N SER A 66 -4.88 -9.27 11.84
CA SER A 66 -5.25 -10.18 10.73
C SER A 66 -5.00 -9.56 9.35
N ALA A 67 -4.82 -10.36 8.30
CA ALA A 67 -4.67 -9.88 6.93
C ALA A 67 -5.85 -8.99 6.50
N ALA A 68 -7.08 -9.36 6.88
CA ALA A 68 -8.27 -8.58 6.57
C ALA A 68 -8.28 -7.22 7.30
N SER A 69 -7.97 -7.20 8.60
CA SER A 69 -7.90 -5.95 9.38
C SER A 69 -6.79 -5.02 8.88
N LEU A 70 -5.60 -5.56 8.61
CA LEU A 70 -4.46 -4.82 8.09
C LEU A 70 -4.74 -4.30 6.68
N GLU A 71 -5.40 -5.07 5.83
CA GLU A 71 -5.79 -4.61 4.49
C GLU A 71 -6.78 -3.45 4.58
N ALA A 72 -7.82 -3.57 5.42
CA ALA A 72 -8.78 -2.50 5.62
C ALA A 72 -8.07 -1.21 6.10
N ARG A 73 -7.16 -1.34 7.07
CA ARG A 73 -6.41 -0.20 7.59
C ARG A 73 -5.47 0.40 6.56
N VAL A 74 -4.71 -0.42 5.82
CA VAL A 74 -3.81 0.08 4.76
C VAL A 74 -4.61 0.73 3.62
N ARG A 75 -5.82 0.25 3.30
CA ARG A 75 -6.70 0.91 2.32
C ARG A 75 -7.12 2.30 2.80
N GLU A 76 -7.52 2.43 4.06
CA GLU A 76 -7.84 3.72 4.67
C GLU A 76 -6.63 4.66 4.67
N LEU A 77 -5.47 4.17 5.11
CA LEU A 77 -4.21 4.91 5.07
C LEU A 77 -3.79 5.29 3.65
N ARG A 78 -4.22 4.57 2.62
CA ARG A 78 -3.92 4.94 1.24
C ARG A 78 -4.83 6.04 0.70
N GLY A 79 -6.08 6.07 1.15
CA GLY A 79 -7.09 7.06 0.76
C GLY A 79 -7.25 7.18 -0.76
N ASP A 80 -7.61 8.39 -1.22
CA ASP A 80 -7.85 8.69 -2.64
C ASP A 80 -6.57 8.84 -3.48
N MET A 81 -5.40 8.88 -2.82
CA MET A 81 -4.08 9.00 -3.47
C MET A 81 -3.48 7.64 -3.90
N ALA A 82 -4.38 6.69 -4.17
CA ALA A 82 -4.16 5.26 -4.38
C ALA A 82 -3.69 4.82 -5.77
#